data_AF-A0A6M3JYY0-F1
#
_entry.id   AF-A0A6M3JYY0-F1
#
_cell.length_a   1.000
_cell.length_b   1.000
_cell.length_c   1.000
_cell.angle_alpha   90.00
_cell.angle_beta   90.00
_cell.angle_gamma   90.00
#
_symmetry.space_group_name_H-M   'P 1'
#
loop_
_entity.id
_entity.type
_entity.pdbx_description
1 polymer ?
#
loop_
_entity_poly.entity_id
_entity_poly.type
_entity_poly.pdbx_seq_one_letter_code
_entity_poly.pdbx_strand_id
1 'polypeptide(L)'
;MGIQQKSDWYDKKYLEKQSEYDKHFSNCIYFPLWLCIMKRLSQKMKIIDLGCGVGQFAEMLHVHGFRNYTGIDFSEVAINKAKSKNLKGYNFILQNITTEPLPEGDIYIACEVLEHIENDIDIVRKIKWNTLLIASLPIFDYESHVRYFTSENEIIKRYEDYLDFRFLTMVGNYYWCFEAKRKLPIQETYQFSYPRKEYVFRDYVLI
;
A
#
# COMPACT_ATOMS: atom_id res chain seq x y z
N MET A 1 20.28 -8.04 5.79
CA MET A 1 19.51 -7.08 5.00
C MET A 1 19.76 -7.42 3.55
N GLY A 2 18.71 -7.81 2.84
CA GLY A 2 18.76 -8.20 1.44
C GLY A 2 18.88 -7.02 0.48
N ILE A 3 18.60 -7.27 -0.80
CA ILE A 3 18.62 -6.26 -1.86
C ILE A 3 17.30 -6.28 -2.63
N GLN A 4 16.93 -5.14 -3.21
CA GLN A 4 15.78 -5.07 -4.10
C GLN A 4 16.07 -5.92 -5.35
N GLN A 5 15.14 -6.83 -5.65
CA GLN A 5 15.29 -7.78 -6.75
C GLN A 5 14.54 -7.32 -8.02
N LYS A 6 14.99 -7.81 -9.18
CA LYS A 6 14.30 -7.61 -10.47
C LYS A 6 13.23 -8.68 -10.70
N SER A 7 12.34 -8.46 -11.66
CA SER A 7 11.25 -9.38 -12.02
C SER A 7 11.72 -10.82 -12.20
N ASP A 8 12.85 -11.06 -12.89
CA ASP A 8 13.37 -12.40 -13.17
C ASP A 8 13.67 -13.23 -11.92
N TRP A 9 13.98 -12.57 -10.79
CA TRP A 9 14.19 -13.24 -9.52
C TRP A 9 12.85 -13.75 -8.95
N TYR A 10 11.79 -12.92 -9.02
CA TYR A 10 10.46 -13.30 -8.59
C TYR A 10 9.83 -14.33 -9.53
N ASP A 11 10.04 -14.20 -10.85
CA ASP A 11 9.58 -15.15 -11.86
C ASP A 11 10.07 -16.56 -11.53
N LYS A 12 11.32 -16.73 -11.11
CA LYS A 12 11.86 -18.02 -10.66
C LYS A 12 11.07 -18.57 -9.48
N LYS A 13 10.85 -17.76 -8.43
CA LYS A 13 10.06 -18.16 -7.25
C LYS A 13 8.62 -18.52 -7.62
N TYR A 14 7.99 -17.78 -8.52
CA TYR A 14 6.63 -18.06 -8.97
C TYR A 14 6.55 -19.31 -9.85
N LEU A 15 7.62 -19.70 -10.55
CA LEU A 15 7.69 -20.93 -11.34
C LEU A 15 8.04 -22.17 -10.51
N GLU A 16 8.56 -22.01 -9.29
CA GLU A 16 8.84 -23.12 -8.37
C GLU A 16 7.54 -23.88 -8.03
N LYS A 17 7.55 -25.17 -8.35
CA LYS A 17 6.43 -26.07 -8.06
C LYS A 17 6.34 -26.37 -6.57
N GLN A 18 5.12 -26.54 -6.08
CA GLN A 18 4.84 -26.86 -4.68
C GLN A 18 5.28 -25.75 -3.71
N SER A 19 5.38 -24.51 -4.21
CA SER A 19 5.64 -23.32 -3.43
C SER A 19 4.35 -22.80 -2.76
N GLU A 20 4.48 -21.80 -1.87
CA GLU A 20 3.31 -21.10 -1.29
C GLU A 20 2.37 -20.53 -2.37
N TYR A 21 2.91 -20.18 -3.53
CA TYR A 21 2.18 -19.57 -4.65
C TYR A 21 1.29 -20.57 -5.42
N ASP A 22 1.50 -21.87 -5.25
CA ASP A 22 0.66 -22.91 -5.88
C ASP A 22 -0.48 -23.36 -4.95
N LYS A 23 -0.47 -22.94 -3.67
CA LYS A 23 -1.49 -23.34 -2.70
C LYS A 23 -2.82 -22.61 -2.93
N HIS A 24 -3.92 -23.27 -2.56
CA HIS A 24 -5.19 -22.57 -2.37
C HIS A 24 -5.04 -21.52 -1.27
N PHE A 25 -5.68 -20.35 -1.42
CA PHE A 25 -5.47 -19.21 -0.51
C PHE A 25 -5.70 -19.55 0.97
N SER A 26 -6.60 -20.50 1.27
CA SER A 26 -6.90 -20.93 2.66
C SER A 26 -5.77 -21.71 3.33
N ASN A 27 -4.82 -22.22 2.55
CA ASN A 27 -3.73 -23.08 3.01
C ASN A 27 -2.37 -22.37 2.94
N CYS A 28 -2.36 -21.10 2.53
CA CYS A 28 -1.17 -20.27 2.44
C CYS A 28 -0.84 -19.63 3.78
N ILE A 29 0.45 -19.44 4.07
CA ILE A 29 0.93 -18.77 5.29
C ILE A 29 0.35 -17.35 5.48
N TYR A 30 -0.01 -16.68 4.38
CA TYR A 30 -0.57 -15.34 4.40
C TYR A 30 -2.06 -15.29 4.75
N PHE A 31 -2.75 -16.43 4.86
CA PHE A 31 -4.20 -16.45 5.09
C PHE A 31 -4.66 -15.65 6.32
N PRO A 32 -4.03 -15.73 7.51
CA PRO A 32 -4.40 -14.91 8.66
C PRO A 32 -4.24 -13.40 8.39
N LEU A 33 -3.19 -13.03 7.67
CA LEU A 33 -2.93 -11.65 7.27
C LEU A 33 -3.99 -11.16 6.29
N TRP A 34 -4.29 -11.94 5.25
CA TRP A 34 -5.34 -11.62 4.28
C TRP A 34 -6.72 -11.51 4.94
N LEU A 35 -7.04 -12.36 5.93
CA LEU A 35 -8.26 -12.22 6.73
C LEU A 35 -8.29 -10.90 7.52
N CYS A 36 -7.16 -10.49 8.10
CA CYS A 36 -7.04 -9.21 8.79
C CYS A 36 -7.30 -8.03 7.84
N ILE A 37 -6.71 -8.07 6.63
CA ILE A 37 -6.91 -7.05 5.59
C ILE A 37 -8.38 -7.05 5.13
N MET A 38 -8.94 -8.20 4.74
CA MET A 38 -10.30 -8.29 4.19
C MET A 38 -11.37 -7.74 5.14
N LYS A 39 -11.22 -7.94 6.45
CA LYS A 39 -12.15 -7.41 7.48
C LYS A 39 -12.23 -5.88 7.51
N ARG A 40 -11.28 -5.19 6.86
CA ARG A 40 -11.20 -3.73 6.76
C ARG A 40 -11.70 -3.19 5.43
N LEU A 41 -12.03 -4.08 4.49
CA LEU A 41 -12.49 -3.72 3.17
C LEU A 41 -14.01 -3.65 3.13
N SER A 42 -14.52 -2.76 2.28
CA SER A 42 -15.92 -2.77 1.87
C SER A 42 -16.04 -3.29 0.44
N GLN A 43 -17.03 -4.14 0.16
CA GLN A 43 -17.30 -4.65 -1.19
C GLN A 43 -17.62 -3.54 -2.22
N LYS A 44 -17.95 -2.33 -1.77
CA LYS A 44 -18.21 -1.17 -2.63
C LYS A 44 -16.94 -0.46 -3.11
N MET A 45 -15.80 -0.67 -2.44
CA MET A 45 -14.55 0.02 -2.75
C MET A 45 -13.93 -0.49 -4.05
N LYS A 46 -13.33 0.42 -4.81
CA LYS A 46 -12.36 0.11 -5.86
C LYS A 46 -11.00 -0.20 -5.22
N ILE A 47 -10.66 -1.49 -5.18
CA ILE A 47 -9.43 -2.00 -4.56
C ILE A 47 -8.31 -2.06 -5.59
N ILE A 48 -7.16 -1.46 -5.26
CA ILE A 48 -5.92 -1.58 -6.01
C ILE A 48 -4.92 -2.39 -5.18
N ASP A 49 -4.59 -3.61 -5.62
CA ASP A 49 -3.62 -4.47 -4.95
C ASP A 49 -2.25 -4.34 -5.60
N LEU A 50 -1.32 -3.68 -4.89
CA LEU A 50 0.04 -3.39 -5.32
C LEU A 50 0.91 -4.61 -5.03
N GLY A 51 1.47 -5.23 -6.05
CA GLY A 51 2.18 -6.51 -5.94
C GLY A 51 1.22 -7.67 -5.63
N CYS A 52 0.20 -7.86 -6.47
CA CYS A 52 -0.82 -8.88 -6.24
C CYS A 52 -0.32 -10.33 -6.39
N GLY A 53 0.93 -10.50 -6.85
CA GLY A 53 1.54 -11.78 -7.13
C GLY A 53 0.68 -12.64 -8.06
N VAL A 54 0.60 -13.93 -7.73
CA VAL A 54 -0.20 -14.91 -8.50
C VAL A 54 -1.71 -14.81 -8.25
N GLY A 55 -2.18 -13.81 -7.51
CA GLY A 55 -3.61 -13.53 -7.33
C GLY A 55 -4.33 -14.40 -6.32
N GLN A 56 -3.65 -14.99 -5.33
CA GLN A 56 -4.30 -15.76 -4.25
C GLN A 56 -5.19 -14.88 -3.37
N PHE A 57 -4.74 -13.67 -3.01
CA PHE A 57 -5.57 -12.72 -2.28
C PHE A 57 -6.77 -12.26 -3.11
N ALA A 58 -6.55 -12.02 -4.41
CA ALA A 58 -7.61 -11.71 -5.37
C ALA A 58 -8.71 -12.79 -5.39
N GLU A 59 -8.31 -14.06 -5.46
CA GLU A 59 -9.21 -15.22 -5.41
C GLU A 59 -10.02 -15.25 -4.12
N MET A 60 -9.37 -15.03 -2.97
CA MET A 60 -10.04 -14.93 -1.68
C MET A 60 -11.10 -13.83 -1.68
N LEU A 61 -10.76 -12.61 -2.12
CA LEU A 61 -11.70 -11.50 -2.20
C LEU A 61 -12.86 -11.81 -3.16
N HIS A 62 -12.58 -12.47 -4.28
CA HIS A 62 -13.61 -12.81 -5.26
C HIS A 62 -14.62 -13.81 -4.67
N VAL A 63 -14.16 -14.83 -3.95
CA VAL A 63 -15.06 -15.78 -3.24
C VAL A 63 -15.92 -15.05 -2.20
N HIS A 64 -15.41 -14.00 -1.57
CA HIS A 64 -16.11 -13.20 -0.56
C HIS A 64 -16.91 -12.01 -1.14
N GLY A 65 -17.21 -12.02 -2.44
CA GLY A 65 -18.17 -11.08 -3.04
C GLY A 65 -17.61 -9.71 -3.43
N PHE A 66 -16.31 -9.48 -3.31
CA PHE A 66 -15.68 -8.27 -3.86
C PHE A 66 -15.66 -8.35 -5.39
N ARG A 67 -15.96 -7.24 -6.08
CA ARG A 67 -16.10 -7.24 -7.56
C ARG A 67 -15.36 -6.10 -8.26
N ASN A 68 -14.84 -5.13 -7.50
CA ASN A 68 -14.13 -3.98 -8.05
C ASN A 68 -12.66 -4.03 -7.63
N TYR A 69 -11.88 -4.84 -8.35
CA TYR A 69 -10.52 -5.18 -8.00
C TYR A 69 -9.59 -5.01 -9.19
N THR A 70 -8.44 -4.38 -8.97
CA THR A 70 -7.32 -4.35 -9.91
C THR A 70 -6.05 -4.79 -9.18
N GLY A 71 -5.45 -5.89 -9.63
CA GLY A 71 -4.14 -6.34 -9.16
C GLY A 71 -3.03 -5.87 -10.10
N ILE A 72 -1.92 -5.43 -9.52
CA ILE A 72 -0.75 -4.97 -10.26
C ILE A 72 0.45 -5.79 -9.80
N ASP A 73 1.25 -6.26 -10.73
CA ASP A 73 2.54 -6.89 -10.45
C ASP A 73 3.49 -6.63 -11.62
N PHE A 74 4.77 -6.48 -11.31
CA PHE A 74 5.84 -6.29 -12.29
C PHE A 74 6.37 -7.61 -12.89
N SER A 75 5.97 -8.75 -12.35
CA SER A 75 6.27 -10.09 -12.87
C SER A 75 5.24 -10.50 -13.91
N GLU A 76 5.69 -10.77 -15.13
CA GLU A 76 4.82 -11.30 -16.20
C GLU A 76 4.32 -12.71 -15.83
N VAL A 77 5.15 -13.53 -15.18
CA VAL A 77 4.75 -14.86 -14.69
C VAL A 77 3.61 -14.75 -13.68
N ALA A 78 3.72 -13.84 -12.71
CA ALA A 78 2.71 -13.62 -11.68
C ALA A 78 1.37 -13.21 -12.31
N ILE A 79 1.40 -12.21 -13.21
CA ILE A 79 0.20 -11.71 -13.88
C ILE A 79 -0.45 -12.78 -14.75
N ASN A 80 0.32 -13.59 -15.47
CA ASN A 80 -0.22 -14.68 -16.27
C ASN A 80 -0.89 -15.74 -15.40
N LYS A 81 -0.29 -16.10 -14.26
CA LYS A 81 -0.91 -16.99 -13.26
C LYS A 81 -2.17 -16.38 -12.63
N ALA A 82 -2.16 -15.08 -12.31
CA ALA A 82 -3.32 -14.41 -11.75
C ALA A 82 -4.50 -14.36 -12.75
N LYS A 83 -4.22 -14.05 -14.01
CA LYS A 83 -5.21 -14.06 -15.10
C LYS A 83 -5.79 -15.44 -15.36
N SER A 84 -4.99 -16.51 -15.25
CA SER A 84 -5.47 -17.88 -15.50
C SER A 84 -6.51 -18.36 -14.49
N LYS A 85 -6.60 -17.73 -13.32
CA LYS A 85 -7.69 -17.95 -12.34
C LYS A 85 -9.06 -17.55 -12.85
N ASN A 86 -9.14 -16.76 -13.94
CA ASN A 86 -10.38 -16.37 -14.62
C ASN A 86 -11.43 -15.75 -13.67
N LEU A 87 -10.97 -14.87 -12.78
CA LEU A 87 -11.82 -14.18 -11.81
C LEU A 87 -12.64 -13.08 -12.51
N LYS A 88 -13.92 -13.34 -12.74
CA LYS A 88 -14.79 -12.43 -13.52
C LYS A 88 -14.84 -11.04 -12.90
N GLY A 89 -14.58 -10.02 -13.73
CA GLY A 89 -14.62 -8.60 -13.34
C GLY A 89 -13.36 -8.10 -12.65
N TYR A 90 -12.36 -8.96 -12.42
CA TYR A 90 -11.07 -8.55 -11.89
C TYR A 90 -10.15 -8.18 -13.04
N ASN A 91 -9.34 -7.15 -12.84
CA ASN A 91 -8.30 -6.75 -13.77
C ASN A 91 -6.92 -7.07 -13.19
N PHE A 92 -5.99 -7.53 -14.03
CA PHE A 92 -4.61 -7.81 -13.66
C PHE A 92 -3.67 -7.14 -14.65
N ILE A 93 -2.82 -6.24 -14.17
CA ILE A 93 -1.99 -5.36 -14.98
C ILE A 93 -0.52 -5.69 -14.73
N LEU A 94 0.21 -5.99 -15.81
CA LEU A 94 1.67 -6.05 -15.78
C LEU A 94 2.19 -4.61 -15.74
N GLN A 95 2.69 -4.18 -14.60
CA GLN A 95 3.15 -2.81 -14.39
C GLN A 95 4.14 -2.74 -13.23
N ASN A 96 5.20 -1.95 -13.40
CA ASN A 96 6.17 -1.66 -12.36
C ASN A 96 5.79 -0.38 -11.60
N ILE A 97 5.27 -0.57 -10.39
CA ILE A 97 4.83 0.53 -9.51
C ILE A 97 5.96 1.47 -9.09
N THR A 98 7.24 1.10 -9.21
CA THR A 98 8.36 1.99 -8.91
C THR A 98 8.55 3.06 -9.98
N THR A 99 8.29 2.74 -11.24
CA THR A 99 8.52 3.63 -12.40
C THR A 99 7.22 4.22 -12.97
N GLU A 100 6.10 3.55 -12.76
CA GLU A 100 4.83 3.88 -13.43
C GLU A 100 3.80 4.48 -12.44
N PRO A 101 2.80 5.24 -12.93
CA PRO A 101 1.75 5.81 -12.09
C PRO A 101 0.75 4.75 -11.60
N LEU A 102 0.21 4.92 -10.41
CA LEU A 102 -0.79 3.99 -9.87
C LEU A 102 -2.18 4.24 -10.49
N PRO A 103 -2.96 3.20 -10.82
CA PRO A 103 -4.38 3.36 -11.13
C PRO A 103 -5.14 3.99 -9.98
N GLU A 104 -6.20 4.74 -10.28
CA GLU A 104 -7.06 5.33 -9.24
C GLU A 104 -7.87 4.26 -8.51
N GLY A 105 -7.92 4.35 -7.18
CA GLY A 105 -8.75 3.51 -6.33
C GLY A 105 -9.24 4.22 -5.07
N ASP A 106 -10.20 3.60 -4.39
CA ASP A 106 -10.69 4.05 -3.08
C ASP A 106 -9.80 3.55 -1.95
N ILE A 107 -9.09 2.44 -2.19
CA ILE A 107 -8.14 1.84 -1.27
C ILE A 107 -7.01 1.14 -2.02
N TYR A 108 -5.81 1.28 -1.50
CA TYR A 108 -4.61 0.57 -1.96
C TYR A 108 -4.20 -0.49 -0.94
N ILE A 109 -3.83 -1.66 -1.43
CA ILE A 109 -3.28 -2.76 -0.62
C ILE A 109 -1.83 -2.95 -1.03
N ALA A 110 -0.93 -3.12 -0.06
CA ALA A 110 0.47 -3.46 -0.28
C ALA A 110 0.86 -4.56 0.72
N CYS A 111 0.43 -5.79 0.44
CA CYS A 111 0.68 -6.95 1.28
C CYS A 111 2.04 -7.55 0.92
N GLU A 112 3.03 -7.39 1.79
CA GLU A 112 4.41 -7.86 1.61
C GLU A 112 5.07 -7.32 0.32
N VAL A 113 5.16 -5.99 0.22
CA VAL A 113 5.59 -5.27 -1.00
C VAL A 113 6.60 -4.17 -0.70
N LEU A 114 6.31 -3.32 0.30
CA LEU A 114 7.09 -2.11 0.58
C LEU A 114 8.50 -2.45 1.10
N GLU A 115 8.65 -3.57 1.78
CA GLU A 115 9.92 -4.10 2.27
C GLU A 115 10.87 -4.55 1.16
N HIS A 116 10.37 -4.73 -0.06
CA HIS A 116 11.13 -5.13 -1.23
C HIS A 116 11.63 -3.94 -2.07
N ILE A 117 11.24 -2.71 -1.71
CA ILE A 117 11.48 -1.49 -2.50
C ILE A 117 12.36 -0.52 -1.72
N GLU A 118 13.49 -0.10 -2.28
CA GLU A 118 14.43 0.85 -1.66
C GLU A 118 13.80 2.22 -1.37
N ASN A 119 12.96 2.70 -2.30
CA ASN A 119 12.24 3.97 -2.20
C ASN A 119 10.71 3.73 -2.04
N ASP A 120 10.32 2.86 -1.12
CA ASP A 120 8.91 2.58 -0.75
C ASP A 120 8.06 3.84 -0.47
N ILE A 121 8.65 4.90 0.09
CA ILE A 121 8.00 6.19 0.32
C ILE A 121 7.49 6.80 -0.99
N ASP A 122 8.18 6.60 -2.11
CA ASP A 122 7.70 7.10 -3.41
C ASP A 122 6.42 6.38 -3.85
N ILE A 123 6.25 5.11 -3.49
CA ILE A 123 5.01 4.36 -3.70
C ILE A 123 3.88 4.98 -2.88
N VAL A 124 4.14 5.25 -1.59
CA VAL A 124 3.18 5.94 -0.70
C VAL A 124 2.82 7.32 -1.25
N ARG A 125 3.77 8.05 -1.81
CA ARG A 125 3.55 9.39 -2.41
C ARG A 125 2.72 9.35 -3.69
N LYS A 126 2.74 8.25 -4.44
CA LYS A 126 1.88 8.05 -5.63
C LYS A 126 0.42 7.81 -5.28
N ILE A 127 0.12 7.38 -4.04
CA ILE A 127 -1.26 7.23 -3.57
C ILE A 127 -1.91 8.60 -3.47
N LYS A 128 -3.11 8.73 -4.03
CA LYS A 128 -3.91 9.96 -3.98
C LYS A 128 -4.13 10.40 -2.53
N TRP A 129 -4.06 11.69 -2.30
CA TRP A 129 -4.32 12.25 -0.97
C TRP A 129 -5.70 11.86 -0.47
N ASN A 130 -5.82 11.70 0.85
CA ASN A 130 -7.07 11.34 1.52
C ASN A 130 -7.61 9.94 1.12
N THR A 131 -6.81 9.10 0.48
CA THR A 131 -7.13 7.71 0.15
C THR A 131 -6.53 6.75 1.18
N LEU A 132 -7.16 5.59 1.37
CA LEU A 132 -6.70 4.56 2.30
C LEU A 132 -5.58 3.71 1.70
N LEU A 133 -4.64 3.32 2.56
CA LEU A 133 -3.62 2.30 2.34
C LEU A 133 -3.75 1.26 3.46
N ILE A 134 -3.82 -0.02 3.09
CA ILE A 134 -3.55 -1.12 4.00
C ILE A 134 -2.28 -1.81 3.55
N ALA A 135 -1.30 -1.96 4.43
CA ALA A 135 -0.07 -2.65 4.09
C ALA A 135 0.35 -3.61 5.19
N SER A 136 1.21 -4.55 4.83
CA SER A 136 1.91 -5.41 5.77
C SER A 136 3.41 -5.30 5.62
N LEU A 137 4.12 -5.60 6.70
CA LEU A 137 5.57 -5.54 6.77
C LEU A 137 6.09 -6.68 7.66
N PRO A 138 7.16 -7.38 7.26
CA PRO A 138 7.71 -8.49 8.03
C PRO A 138 8.51 -7.99 9.24
N ILE A 139 8.61 -8.83 10.27
CA ILE A 139 9.49 -8.63 11.42
C ILE A 139 10.88 -9.27 11.25
N PHE A 140 11.13 -9.89 10.10
CA PHE A 140 12.31 -10.72 9.85
C PHE A 140 13.01 -10.33 8.55
N ASP A 141 14.32 -10.60 8.52
CA ASP A 141 15.16 -10.40 7.35
C ASP A 141 14.99 -11.53 6.33
N TYR A 142 15.12 -11.20 5.05
CA TYR A 142 15.09 -12.16 3.94
C TYR A 142 15.91 -11.62 2.76
N GLU A 143 16.30 -12.49 1.82
CA GLU A 143 17.22 -12.11 0.74
C GLU A 143 16.70 -10.99 -0.18
N SER A 144 15.37 -10.84 -0.29
CA SER A 144 14.71 -9.77 -1.04
C SER A 144 14.19 -8.63 -0.15
N HIS A 145 14.39 -8.67 1.17
CA HIS A 145 13.97 -7.61 2.10
C HIS A 145 15.07 -6.55 2.21
N VAL A 146 14.82 -5.37 1.68
CA VAL A 146 15.71 -4.21 1.90
C VAL A 146 15.48 -3.57 3.28
N ARG A 147 14.43 -4.00 3.99
CA ARG A 147 14.08 -3.57 5.34
C ARG A 147 13.13 -4.58 5.99
N TYR A 148 13.04 -4.54 7.31
CA TYR A 148 12.02 -5.20 8.13
C TYR A 148 11.82 -4.38 9.41
N PHE A 149 10.76 -4.63 10.16
CA PHE A 149 10.39 -3.79 11.30
C PHE A 149 10.15 -4.64 12.54
N THR A 150 10.92 -4.38 13.60
CA THR A 150 10.84 -5.16 14.85
C THR A 150 9.93 -4.51 15.88
N SER A 151 9.53 -3.26 15.65
CA SER A 151 8.61 -2.53 16.52
C SER A 151 7.64 -1.64 15.77
N GLU A 152 6.49 -1.37 16.40
CA GLU A 152 5.47 -0.44 15.92
C GLU A 152 6.04 0.96 15.65
N ASN A 153 6.89 1.44 16.55
CA ASN A 153 7.48 2.79 16.47
C ASN A 153 8.38 2.97 15.25
N GLU A 154 9.08 1.94 14.78
CA GLU A 154 9.90 2.02 13.57
C GLU A 154 9.03 2.25 12.33
N ILE A 155 7.86 1.61 12.27
CA ILE A 155 6.88 1.77 11.18
C ILE A 155 6.30 3.18 11.24
N ILE A 156 5.82 3.60 12.41
CA ILE A 156 5.24 4.94 12.59
C ILE A 156 6.25 5.99 12.18
N LYS A 157 7.46 5.98 12.73
CA LYS A 157 8.52 6.95 12.43
C LYS A 157 8.86 7.02 10.93
N ARG A 158 8.81 5.88 10.23
CA ARG A 158 9.13 5.85 8.79
C ARG A 158 8.06 6.55 7.95
N TYR A 159 6.78 6.33 8.28
CA TYR A 159 5.68 6.73 7.41
C TYR A 159 4.85 7.90 7.95
N GLU A 160 5.07 8.36 9.19
CA GLU A 160 4.23 9.36 9.85
C GLU A 160 4.16 10.68 9.09
N ASP A 161 5.19 11.11 8.36
CA ASP A 161 5.12 12.33 7.54
C ASP A 161 4.12 12.22 6.37
N TYR A 162 3.83 11.00 5.92
CA TYR A 162 3.02 10.73 4.73
C TYR A 162 1.65 10.10 5.06
N LEU A 163 1.56 9.41 6.18
CA LEU A 163 0.45 8.55 6.56
C LEU A 163 -0.12 8.95 7.92
N ASP A 164 -1.44 8.96 8.00
CA ASP A 164 -2.21 9.07 9.23
C ASP A 164 -2.71 7.68 9.62
N PHE A 165 -2.07 7.07 10.61
CA PHE A 165 -2.35 5.70 11.04
C PHE A 165 -3.69 5.61 11.77
N ARG A 166 -4.53 4.66 11.35
CA ARG A 166 -5.84 4.37 11.94
C ARG A 166 -5.85 3.06 12.71
N PHE A 167 -4.96 2.17 12.32
CA PHE A 167 -4.79 0.85 12.90
C PHE A 167 -3.40 0.35 12.58
N LEU A 168 -2.79 -0.33 13.54
CA LEU A 168 -1.54 -1.08 13.37
C LEU A 168 -1.56 -2.22 14.38
N THR A 169 -1.35 -3.44 13.92
CA THR A 169 -1.31 -4.65 14.76
C THR A 169 -0.26 -5.61 14.25
N MET A 170 0.17 -6.52 15.11
CA MET A 170 0.88 -7.71 14.70
C MET A 170 -0.11 -8.84 14.35
N VAL A 171 0.19 -9.60 13.29
CA VAL A 171 -0.57 -10.75 12.81
C VAL A 171 0.34 -11.98 12.78
N GLY A 172 -0.05 -13.03 13.49
CA GLY A 172 0.65 -14.31 13.50
C GLY A 172 2.05 -14.30 14.11
N ASN A 173 2.49 -13.20 14.74
CA ASN A 173 3.87 -12.97 15.21
C ASN A 173 4.92 -12.90 14.10
N TYR A 174 4.53 -12.62 12.86
CA TYR A 174 5.45 -12.53 11.72
C TYR A 174 5.33 -11.21 10.96
N TYR A 175 4.13 -10.64 10.95
CA TYR A 175 3.81 -9.50 10.10
C TYR A 175 3.14 -8.40 10.92
N TRP A 176 3.57 -7.17 10.70
CA TRP A 176 2.77 -6.00 10.99
C TRP A 176 1.71 -5.84 9.92
N CYS A 177 0.52 -5.37 10.30
CA CYS A 177 -0.53 -4.97 9.37
C CYS A 177 -1.07 -3.63 9.85
N PHE A 178 -1.07 -2.62 8.97
CA PHE A 178 -1.63 -1.32 9.28
C PHE A 178 -2.66 -0.87 8.26
N GLU A 179 -3.57 -0.02 8.71
CA GLU A 179 -4.43 0.81 7.88
C GLU A 179 -4.08 2.27 8.17
N ALA A 180 -3.81 3.02 7.11
CA ALA A 180 -3.49 4.43 7.20
C ALA A 180 -4.19 5.22 6.08
N LYS A 181 -4.40 6.50 6.31
CA LYS A 181 -4.87 7.43 5.30
C LYS A 181 -3.70 8.26 4.77
N ARG A 182 -3.61 8.44 3.45
CA ARG A 182 -2.63 9.36 2.86
C ARG A 182 -2.91 10.78 3.34
N LYS A 183 -1.94 11.40 4.03
CA LYS A 183 -2.01 12.79 4.47
C LYS A 183 -2.13 13.73 3.28
N LEU A 184 -2.88 14.82 3.46
CA LEU A 184 -2.84 15.96 2.55
C LEU A 184 -1.41 16.53 2.53
N PRO A 185 -0.98 17.18 1.43
CA PRO A 185 0.28 17.90 1.48
C PRO A 185 0.19 18.95 2.59
N ILE A 186 1.26 19.10 3.36
CA ILE A 186 1.37 20.23 4.28
C ILE A 186 1.34 21.47 3.38
N GLN A 187 0.22 22.19 3.39
CA GLN A 187 0.20 23.54 2.84
C GLN A 187 1.12 24.33 3.76
N GLU A 188 2.32 24.66 3.29
CA GLU A 188 3.07 25.76 3.89
C GLU A 188 2.11 26.94 3.92
N THR A 189 1.68 27.33 5.11
CA THR A 189 0.90 28.54 5.29
C THR A 189 1.78 29.67 4.81
N TYR A 190 1.59 30.13 3.56
CA TYR A 190 2.04 31.43 3.14
C TYR A 190 1.43 32.41 4.13
N GLN A 191 2.28 32.96 5.01
CA GLN A 191 1.90 34.11 5.80
C GLN A 191 1.61 35.25 4.82
N PHE A 192 0.34 35.42 4.46
CA PHE A 192 -0.12 36.67 3.88
C PHE A 192 0.05 37.73 4.96
N SER A 193 1.18 38.44 4.92
CA SER A 193 1.36 39.70 5.62
C SER A 193 0.43 40.71 4.95
N TYR A 194 -0.78 40.84 5.48
CA TYR A 194 -1.60 42.01 5.19
C TYR A 194 -0.81 43.26 5.65
N PRO A 195 -0.56 44.26 4.77
CA PRO A 195 -0.01 45.52 5.24
C PRO A 195 -1.01 46.14 6.22
N ARG A 196 -0.54 46.46 7.43
CA ARG A 196 -1.34 47.21 8.40
C ARG A 196 -1.77 48.51 7.74
N LYS A 197 -3.08 48.72 7.58
CA LYS A 197 -3.60 50.06 7.34
C LYS A 197 -3.33 50.88 8.59
N GLU A 198 -2.38 51.80 8.53
CA GLU A 198 -2.26 52.86 9.52
C GLU A 198 -3.48 53.77 9.39
N TYR A 199 -4.38 53.70 10.37
CA TYR A 199 -5.42 54.71 10.55
C TYR A 199 -4.81 55.85 11.37
N VAL A 200 -4.45 56.95 10.71
CA VAL A 200 -4.13 58.20 11.38
C VAL A 200 -5.44 58.89 11.72
N PHE A 201 -5.82 58.88 13.00
CA PHE A 201 -6.88 59.74 13.52
C PHE A 201 -6.38 61.19 13.48
N ARG A 202 -7.14 62.07 12.81
CA ARG A 202 -6.94 63.53 12.92
C ARG A 202 -7.65 64.01 14.17
N ASP A 203 -6.89 64.52 15.12
CA ASP A 203 -7.40 65.23 16.29
C ASP A 203 -8.10 66.52 15.85
N TYR A 204 -9.37 66.66 16.24
CA TYR A 204 -10.07 67.94 16.20
C TYR A 204 -9.76 68.68 17.49
N VAL A 205 -9.04 69.80 17.40
CA VAL A 205 -8.95 70.77 18.50
C VAL A 205 -10.16 71.70 18.39
N LEU A 206 -11.05 71.62 19.37
CA LEU A 206 -12.00 72.67 19.71
C LEU A 206 -11.26 73.74 20.51
N ILE A 207 -11.16 74.94 19.93
CA ILE A 207 -11.28 76.32 20.47
C ILE A 207 -10.51 77.26 19.52
#